data_AF-A0A7Y4W385-F1
#
_entry.id   AF-A0A7Y4W385-F1
#
_cell.length_a   1.000
_cell.length_b   1.000
_cell.length_c   1.000
_cell.angle_alpha   90.00
_cell.angle_beta   90.00
_cell.angle_gamma   90.00
#
_symmetry.space_group_name_H-M   'P 1'
#
loop_
_entity.id
_entity.type
_entity.pdbx_description
1 polymer ?
#
loop_
_entity_poly.entity_id
_entity_poly.type
_entity_poly.pdbx_seq_one_letter_code
_entity_poly.pdbx_strand_id
1 'polypeptide(L)'
;MKTHTSKVPALFLTVGLVTSYSAFGKDVDVQLFLNQKLASKPLLKFSKPVSVTTKVCTTETKRIRCGGGGRISPEGGCADNFYEATVCKDATTTSVQTYEDSASVKTTQIVKVGNLVFDENQMVTLPERGLFSSTDYQNCDDVTLSQTVSLSVSGNKGFSVAKGESITTTKAGSISLSGKFFGGSASTSLSISESVGLSSQTSESSSDTVTRTSSTTVSIPPKRSGRFEVLAYETTIEIPFSATVVVDGELAPNDSGITMANQLMNENERTLPFSGILRITNVSNANIRTIPAPKPNQCKDSEKALTLMSQPFVSIPAKSIPKETKKEFLPQKTLFSKFKTTAMHSFSVGSLAGTPQIGAEDGIKYEIISVADVANPTPSCGFNDLGLMNLGIFSVETRRYTQYSDGNIVSSWIDKIETFKSCWPL
;
A
#
# COMPACT_ATOMS: atom_id res chain seq x y z
N MET A 1 27.87 31.54 -58.08
CA MET A 1 27.02 30.46 -57.52
C MET A 1 26.85 30.70 -56.04
N LYS A 2 25.66 31.17 -55.61
CA LYS A 2 25.31 31.40 -54.20
C LYS A 2 24.65 30.14 -53.67
N THR A 3 25.25 29.50 -52.68
CA THR A 3 24.65 28.38 -51.94
C THR A 3 23.87 28.91 -50.74
N HIS A 4 22.55 28.77 -50.79
CA HIS A 4 21.65 29.01 -49.68
C HIS A 4 21.70 27.81 -48.72
N THR A 5 22.25 27.98 -47.53
CA THR A 5 22.11 27.04 -46.41
C THR A 5 20.87 27.41 -45.60
N SER A 6 19.81 26.63 -45.78
CA SER A 6 18.58 26.71 -44.97
C SER A 6 18.86 26.16 -43.56
N LYS A 7 18.75 27.00 -42.53
CA LYS A 7 18.75 26.58 -41.13
C LYS A 7 17.31 26.22 -40.74
N VAL A 8 17.06 24.93 -40.54
CA VAL A 8 15.83 24.44 -39.90
C VAL A 8 16.03 24.52 -38.37
N PRO A 9 15.13 25.16 -37.60
CA PRO A 9 15.24 25.17 -36.15
C PRO A 9 14.85 23.79 -35.60
N ALA A 10 15.72 23.21 -34.79
CA ALA A 10 15.45 22.00 -34.02
C ALA A 10 14.39 22.32 -32.96
N LEU A 11 13.19 21.77 -33.15
CA LEU A 11 12.11 21.79 -32.17
C LEU A 11 12.48 20.81 -31.04
N PHE A 12 13.09 21.31 -29.96
CA PHE A 12 13.29 20.53 -28.75
C PHE A 12 11.94 20.31 -28.09
N LEU A 13 11.38 19.11 -28.28
CA LEU A 13 10.23 18.62 -27.53
C LEU A 13 10.71 18.29 -26.11
N THR A 14 10.57 19.22 -25.18
CA THR A 14 10.69 18.94 -23.74
C THR A 14 9.55 17.99 -23.35
N VAL A 15 9.85 16.69 -23.35
CA VAL A 15 9.03 15.68 -22.68
C VAL A 15 9.08 16.04 -21.20
N GLY A 16 8.00 16.61 -20.68
CA GLY A 16 7.79 16.77 -19.25
C GLY A 16 7.88 15.41 -18.60
N LEU A 17 9.03 15.11 -18.00
CA LEU A 17 9.17 14.07 -16.99
C LEU A 17 8.13 14.40 -15.93
N VAL A 18 7.04 13.61 -15.91
CA VAL A 18 6.20 13.51 -14.73
C VAL A 18 7.14 13.07 -13.62
N THR A 19 7.51 14.00 -12.74
CA THR A 19 8.23 13.71 -11.51
C THR A 19 7.36 12.73 -10.74
N SER A 20 7.67 11.45 -10.88
CA SER A 20 7.21 10.40 -9.99
C SER A 20 7.49 10.88 -8.57
N TYR A 21 6.43 11.08 -7.78
CA TYR A 21 6.50 11.37 -6.35
C TYR A 21 7.23 10.22 -5.66
N SER A 22 8.56 10.27 -5.59
CA SER A 22 9.37 9.41 -4.74
C SER A 22 9.57 10.12 -3.40
N ALA A 23 8.47 10.42 -2.70
CA ALA A 23 8.51 10.67 -1.27
C ALA A 23 8.12 9.36 -0.58
N PHE A 24 8.95 8.32 -0.74
CA PHE A 24 8.76 7.08 -0.02
C PHE A 24 9.11 7.31 1.46
N GLY A 25 8.05 7.24 2.28
CA GLY A 25 8.01 6.80 3.67
C GLY A 25 8.96 7.44 4.65
N LYS A 26 8.46 8.43 5.40
CA LYS A 26 8.98 8.66 6.74
C LYS A 26 8.58 7.44 7.59
N ASP A 27 9.55 6.74 8.15
CA ASP A 27 9.27 5.65 9.08
C ASP A 27 8.53 6.19 10.31
N VAL A 28 7.36 5.61 10.61
CA VAL A 28 6.58 5.97 11.79
C VAL A 28 6.96 5.00 12.90
N ASP A 29 7.78 5.49 13.83
CA ASP A 29 8.05 4.80 15.09
C ASP A 29 6.83 4.92 16.00
N VAL A 30 6.09 3.81 16.15
CA VAL A 30 4.87 3.76 16.95
C VAL A 30 5.15 4.03 18.43
N GLN A 31 6.31 3.63 18.93
CA GLN A 31 6.68 3.86 20.33
C GLN A 31 6.90 5.35 20.58
N LEU A 32 7.63 6.01 19.68
CA LEU A 32 7.81 7.47 19.73
C LEU A 32 6.47 8.21 19.61
N PHE A 33 5.62 7.81 18.66
CA PHE A 33 4.29 8.39 18.48
C PHE A 33 3.44 8.29 19.75
N LEU A 34 3.36 7.09 20.35
CA LEU A 34 2.59 6.89 21.58
C LEU A 34 3.19 7.68 22.77
N ASN A 35 4.51 7.70 22.92
CA ASN A 35 5.17 8.46 23.98
C ASN A 35 4.93 9.99 23.84
N GLN A 36 4.90 10.52 22.62
CA GLN A 36 4.55 11.92 22.38
C GLN A 36 3.11 12.23 22.79
N LYS A 37 2.17 11.32 22.54
CA LYS A 37 0.76 11.48 22.95
C LYS A 37 0.58 11.30 24.47
N LEU A 38 1.35 10.41 25.10
CA LEU A 38 1.32 10.19 26.54
C LEU A 38 1.92 11.35 27.33
N ALA A 39 2.86 12.11 26.76
CA ALA A 39 3.44 13.27 27.42
C ALA A 39 2.41 14.38 27.75
N SER A 40 1.26 14.41 27.07
CA SER A 40 0.16 15.33 27.38
C SER A 40 -0.92 14.72 28.30
N LYS A 41 -0.70 13.50 28.81
CA LYS A 41 -1.64 12.81 29.71
C LYS A 41 -1.28 13.04 31.18
N PRO A 42 -2.21 12.77 32.12
CA PRO A 42 -1.91 12.85 33.54
C PRO A 42 -0.68 12.02 33.91
N LEU A 43 0.16 12.57 34.79
CA LEU A 43 1.37 11.89 35.27
C LEU A 43 0.99 10.64 36.08
N LEU A 44 1.82 9.60 35.97
CA LEU A 44 1.69 8.37 36.75
C LEU A 44 2.67 8.38 37.90
N LYS A 45 2.35 7.60 38.94
CA LYS A 45 3.22 7.41 40.10
C LYS A 45 4.20 6.28 39.84
N PHE A 46 5.47 6.55 40.08
CA PHE A 46 6.55 5.58 39.95
C PHE A 46 7.34 5.51 41.25
N SER A 47 7.87 4.33 41.55
CA SER A 47 8.76 4.10 42.68
C SER A 47 10.15 3.76 42.18
N LYS A 48 11.17 4.45 42.72
CA LYS A 48 12.57 4.07 42.50
C LYS A 48 13.25 3.79 43.84
N PRO A 49 14.05 2.72 43.96
CA PRO A 49 14.91 2.53 45.11
C PRO A 49 15.98 3.60 45.11
N VAL A 50 16.06 4.37 46.19
CA VAL A 50 17.11 5.37 46.43
C VAL A 50 17.94 4.87 47.60
N SER A 51 19.20 4.53 47.31
CA SER A 51 20.19 4.19 48.33
C SER A 51 20.74 5.48 48.92
N VAL A 52 20.44 5.72 50.20
CA VAL A 52 21.00 6.82 50.97
C VAL A 52 22.11 6.24 51.84
N THR A 53 23.34 6.67 51.59
CA THR A 53 24.49 6.32 52.42
C THR A 53 24.63 7.39 53.50
N THR A 54 24.28 7.03 54.73
CA THR A 54 24.49 7.85 55.91
C THR A 54 25.74 7.40 56.65
N LYS A 55 26.63 8.34 56.94
CA LYS A 55 27.80 8.08 57.78
C LYS A 55 27.39 8.06 59.24
N VAL A 56 27.33 6.88 59.84
CA VAL A 56 26.97 6.71 61.25
C VAL A 56 28.25 6.61 62.05
N CYS A 57 28.48 7.61 62.91
CA CYS A 57 29.62 7.64 63.81
C CYS A 57 29.18 7.18 65.19
N THR A 58 29.72 6.05 65.65
CA THR A 58 29.51 5.54 67.01
C THR A 58 30.78 5.70 67.81
N THR A 59 30.66 6.22 69.03
CA THR A 59 31.77 6.29 69.98
C THR A 59 31.94 4.91 70.60
N GLU A 60 33.01 4.21 70.24
CA GLU A 60 33.36 2.93 70.84
C GLU A 60 34.48 3.16 71.87
N THR A 61 34.25 2.77 73.13
CA THR A 61 35.29 2.80 74.16
C THR A 61 36.22 1.62 73.95
N LYS A 62 37.42 1.85 73.41
CA LYS A 62 38.41 0.78 73.21
C LYS A 62 39.28 0.66 74.45
N ARG A 63 39.31 -0.55 75.03
CA ARG A 63 40.25 -0.89 76.09
C ARG A 63 41.57 -1.32 75.45
N ILE A 64 42.63 -0.54 75.64
CA ILE A 64 43.99 -1.00 75.31
C ILE A 64 44.34 -2.05 76.36
N ARG A 65 44.22 -3.33 76.02
CA ARG A 65 44.95 -4.34 76.80
C ARG A 65 46.42 -4.03 76.61
N CYS A 66 47.12 -3.73 77.69
CA CYS A 66 48.58 -3.71 77.70
C CYS A 66 49.03 -5.08 77.19
N GLY A 67 49.44 -5.14 75.93
CA GLY A 67 49.92 -6.35 75.30
C GLY A 67 51.11 -6.85 76.10
N GLY A 68 51.01 -8.08 76.61
CA GLY A 68 52.08 -8.72 77.37
C GLY A 68 53.34 -8.74 76.54
N GLY A 69 54.31 -7.90 76.91
CA GLY A 69 55.52 -7.73 76.13
C GLY A 69 56.42 -6.62 76.66
N GLY A 70 56.86 -6.73 77.92
CA GLY A 70 58.07 -6.06 78.37
C GLY A 70 57.92 -5.08 79.53
N ARG A 71 58.44 -5.52 80.68
CA ARG A 71 58.90 -4.74 81.85
C ARG A 71 57.83 -3.97 82.63
N ILE A 72 57.32 -4.66 83.64
CA ILE A 72 56.59 -4.09 84.77
C ILE A 72 57.56 -3.16 85.53
N SER A 73 57.25 -1.87 85.61
CA SER A 73 57.92 -0.95 86.52
C SER A 73 57.37 -1.14 87.95
N PRO A 74 58.17 -1.08 89.02
CA PRO A 74 57.76 -1.55 90.36
C PRO A 74 56.70 -0.71 91.07
N GLU A 75 56.36 0.49 90.60
CA GLU A 75 55.45 1.41 91.32
C GLU A 75 54.31 2.01 90.47
N GLY A 76 54.12 1.54 89.24
CA GLY A 76 53.11 2.08 88.33
C GLY A 76 52.11 1.01 87.90
N GLY A 77 50.98 0.90 88.59
CA GLY A 77 49.85 0.12 88.10
C GLY A 77 49.44 0.65 86.72
N CYS A 78 49.35 -0.23 85.72
CA CYS A 78 48.71 0.12 84.46
C CYS A 78 47.22 0.34 84.75
N ALA A 79 46.85 1.57 85.08
CA ALA A 79 45.46 1.98 85.05
C ALA A 79 44.96 1.69 83.63
N ASP A 80 43.85 0.95 83.53
CA ASP A 80 43.17 0.73 82.27
C ASP A 80 42.78 2.10 81.70
N ASN A 81 43.61 2.65 80.81
CA ASN A 81 43.31 3.89 80.13
C ASN A 81 42.29 3.58 79.04
N PHE A 82 41.05 3.96 79.28
CA PHE A 82 40.00 3.98 78.28
C PHE A 82 40.16 5.24 77.44
N TYR A 83 40.23 5.10 76.12
CA TYR A 83 40.06 6.23 75.21
C TYR A 83 38.80 6.00 74.38
N GLU A 84 38.06 7.08 74.16
CA GLU A 84 36.91 7.09 73.29
C GLU A 84 37.40 7.25 71.85
N ALA A 85 37.14 6.25 71.00
CA ALA A 85 37.41 6.32 69.58
C ALA A 85 36.09 6.46 68.84
N THR A 86 35.92 7.53 68.06
CA THR A 86 34.79 7.66 67.15
C THR A 86 35.05 6.81 65.91
N VAL A 87 34.31 5.72 65.75
CA VAL A 87 34.34 4.88 64.56
C VAL A 87 33.15 5.26 63.70
N CYS A 88 33.41 5.80 62.50
CA CYS A 88 32.37 6.06 61.52
C CYS A 88 32.28 4.91 60.53
N LYS A 89 31.08 4.36 60.34
CA LYS A 89 30.78 3.36 59.31
C LYS A 89 29.72 3.93 58.38
N ASP A 90 29.84 3.62 57.10
CA ASP A 90 28.82 3.96 56.11
C ASP A 90 27.68 2.96 56.23
N ALA A 91 26.50 3.44 56.64
CA ALA A 91 25.27 2.68 56.64
C ALA A 91 24.47 3.07 55.40
N THR A 92 24.24 2.10 54.49
CA THR A 92 23.42 2.31 53.31
C THR A 92 22.00 1.83 53.60
N THR A 93 21.04 2.75 53.58
CA THR A 93 19.61 2.42 53.69
C THR A 93 18.96 2.62 52.33
N THR A 94 18.30 1.57 51.83
CA THR A 94 17.48 1.67 50.61
C THR A 94 16.09 2.14 51.02
N SER A 95 15.71 3.34 50.58
CA SER A 95 14.35 3.86 50.72
C SER A 95 13.67 3.84 49.36
N VAL A 96 12.35 3.61 49.33
CA VAL A 96 11.57 3.74 48.10
C VAL A 96 11.04 5.16 48.04
N GLN A 97 11.42 5.90 46.99
CA GLN A 97 10.86 7.23 46.73
C GLN A 97 9.83 7.14 45.61
N THR A 98 8.63 7.62 45.90
CA THR A 98 7.58 7.80 44.90
C THR A 98 7.74 9.16 44.22
N TYR A 99 7.65 9.20 42.89
CA TYR A 99 7.68 10.41 42.07
C TYR A 99 6.62 10.32 40.98
N GLU A 100 6.26 11.47 40.40
CA GLU A 100 5.31 11.55 39.28
C GLU A 100 6.07 11.82 37.98
N ASP A 101 5.76 11.05 36.93
CA ASP A 101 6.38 11.20 35.62
C ASP A 101 5.38 10.85 34.50
N SER A 102 5.71 11.18 33.25
CA SER A 102 4.91 10.82 32.08
C SER A 102 4.96 9.31 31.84
N ALA A 103 3.83 8.73 31.43
CA ALA A 103 3.80 7.33 31.03
C ALA A 103 4.69 7.08 29.80
N SER A 104 5.45 6.00 29.82
CA SER A 104 6.27 5.57 28.67
C SER A 104 5.88 4.17 28.21
N VAL A 105 5.77 3.95 26.91
CA VAL A 105 5.49 2.65 26.28
C VAL A 105 6.76 1.82 26.19
N LYS A 106 6.67 0.54 26.58
CA LYS A 106 7.73 -0.48 26.51
C LYS A 106 7.61 -1.36 25.27
N THR A 107 6.39 -1.81 24.94
CA THR A 107 6.13 -2.63 23.75
C THR A 107 4.94 -2.08 22.99
N THR A 108 4.98 -2.17 21.66
CA THR A 108 3.92 -1.65 20.79
C THR A 108 3.31 -2.76 19.94
N GLN A 109 2.02 -2.62 19.66
CA GLN A 109 1.26 -3.55 18.84
C GLN A 109 0.16 -2.84 18.07
N ILE A 110 -0.24 -3.44 16.94
CA ILE A 110 -1.38 -3.00 16.16
C ILE A 110 -2.60 -3.76 16.67
N VAL A 111 -3.62 -3.04 17.13
CA VAL A 111 -4.83 -3.64 17.72
C VAL A 111 -5.91 -3.80 16.67
N LYS A 112 -6.04 -2.82 15.77
CA LYS A 112 -7.13 -2.77 14.80
C LYS A 112 -6.69 -2.02 13.57
N VAL A 113 -7.16 -2.48 12.41
CA VAL A 113 -7.06 -1.76 11.15
C VAL A 113 -8.48 -1.49 10.69
N GLY A 114 -8.82 -0.22 10.50
CA GLY A 114 -10.15 0.23 10.12
C GLY A 114 -10.13 1.10 8.86
N ASN A 115 -11.31 1.35 8.30
CA ASN A 115 -11.51 2.31 7.21
C ASN A 115 -10.62 2.05 5.99
N LEU A 116 -10.41 0.78 5.62
CA LEU A 116 -9.72 0.45 4.37
C LEU A 116 -10.60 0.89 3.19
N VAL A 117 -10.12 1.86 2.44
CA VAL A 117 -10.77 2.41 1.26
C VAL A 117 -9.79 2.33 0.10
N PHE A 118 -10.22 1.75 -1.00
CA PHE A 118 -9.52 1.79 -2.28
C PHE A 118 -9.99 3.03 -3.06
N ASP A 119 -9.07 3.87 -3.50
CA ASP A 119 -9.40 5.00 -4.37
C ASP A 119 -9.41 4.54 -5.83
N GLU A 120 -10.50 3.86 -6.20
CA GLU A 120 -10.70 3.34 -7.56
C GLU A 120 -10.71 4.44 -8.63
N ASN A 121 -11.00 5.70 -8.26
CA ASN A 121 -10.95 6.83 -9.19
C ASN A 121 -9.52 7.18 -9.62
N GLN A 122 -8.53 6.79 -8.81
CA GLN A 122 -7.10 6.95 -9.11
C GLN A 122 -6.48 5.67 -9.67
N MET A 123 -7.31 4.70 -10.08
CA MET A 123 -6.83 3.46 -10.67
C MET A 123 -6.05 3.76 -11.95
N VAL A 124 -4.75 3.47 -11.92
CA VAL A 124 -3.89 3.57 -13.10
C VAL A 124 -3.72 2.18 -13.68
N THR A 125 -4.26 1.97 -14.88
CA THR A 125 -3.98 0.77 -15.67
C THR A 125 -2.71 1.02 -16.47
N LEU A 126 -1.64 0.29 -16.17
CA LEU A 126 -0.40 0.37 -16.93
C LEU A 126 -0.48 -0.53 -18.18
N PRO A 127 0.11 -0.09 -19.31
CA PRO A 127 -0.03 -0.80 -20.57
C PRO A 127 0.54 -2.22 -20.52
N GLU A 128 -0.32 -3.12 -20.97
CA GLU A 128 -0.28 -4.57 -20.85
C GLU A 128 0.83 -5.17 -21.73
N ARG A 129 1.41 -6.30 -21.35
CA ARG A 129 2.26 -7.07 -22.28
C ARG A 129 1.36 -8.01 -23.06
N GLY A 130 1.49 -8.02 -24.38
CA GLY A 130 0.91 -9.06 -25.21
C GLY A 130 1.73 -10.32 -25.07
N LEU A 131 1.10 -11.40 -24.64
CA LEU A 131 1.69 -12.73 -24.58
C LEU A 131 1.26 -13.47 -25.85
N PHE A 132 2.21 -13.72 -26.74
CA PHE A 132 1.93 -14.21 -28.09
C PHE A 132 2.64 -15.53 -28.34
N SER A 133 1.92 -16.46 -28.96
CA SER A 133 2.48 -17.71 -29.48
C SER A 133 1.80 -18.03 -30.80
N SER A 134 2.54 -18.61 -31.74
CA SER A 134 2.01 -18.94 -33.06
C SER A 134 2.58 -20.24 -33.59
N THR A 135 1.77 -20.96 -34.35
CA THR A 135 2.15 -22.17 -35.06
C THR A 135 1.70 -22.04 -36.51
N ASP A 136 2.65 -22.13 -37.44
CA ASP A 136 2.35 -22.18 -38.87
C ASP A 136 1.85 -23.60 -39.22
N TYR A 137 0.88 -23.70 -40.13
CA TYR A 137 0.36 -24.96 -40.60
C TYR A 137 0.38 -25.04 -42.13
N GLN A 138 0.52 -26.25 -42.64
CA GLN A 138 0.50 -26.54 -44.07
C GLN A 138 -0.16 -27.90 -44.32
N ASN A 139 -1.28 -27.91 -45.04
CA ASN A 139 -1.92 -29.11 -45.56
C ASN A 139 -1.51 -29.30 -47.02
N CYS A 140 -0.68 -30.32 -47.28
CA CYS A 140 -0.28 -30.70 -48.63
C CYS A 140 -1.07 -31.88 -49.21
N ASP A 141 -2.10 -32.36 -48.52
CA ASP A 141 -2.98 -33.39 -49.04
C ASP A 141 -4.03 -32.80 -50.01
N ASP A 142 -4.70 -33.69 -50.74
CA ASP A 142 -5.82 -33.40 -51.64
C ASP A 142 -7.17 -33.41 -50.89
N VAL A 143 -7.17 -33.75 -49.60
CA VAL A 143 -8.35 -33.78 -48.72
C VAL A 143 -8.30 -32.72 -47.62
N THR A 144 -9.48 -32.30 -47.16
CA THR A 144 -9.62 -31.42 -46.00
C THR A 144 -9.23 -32.19 -44.74
N LEU A 145 -8.34 -31.62 -43.92
CA LEU A 145 -7.93 -32.19 -42.65
C LEU A 145 -8.62 -31.48 -41.50
N SER A 146 -8.97 -32.21 -40.44
CA SER A 146 -9.48 -31.64 -39.20
C SER A 146 -8.42 -31.83 -38.10
N GLN A 147 -7.90 -30.74 -37.56
CA GLN A 147 -6.86 -30.79 -36.54
C GLN A 147 -7.28 -29.97 -35.32
N THR A 148 -7.17 -30.59 -34.15
CA THR A 148 -7.20 -29.86 -32.88
C THR A 148 -5.81 -29.27 -32.63
N VAL A 149 -5.75 -27.95 -32.53
CA VAL A 149 -4.53 -27.21 -32.19
C VAL A 149 -4.68 -26.65 -30.80
N SER A 150 -3.65 -26.84 -29.98
CA SER A 150 -3.57 -26.33 -28.62
C SER A 150 -2.34 -25.43 -28.52
N LEU A 151 -2.55 -24.15 -28.27
CA LEU A 151 -1.47 -23.19 -28.07
C LEU A 151 -1.53 -22.65 -26.64
N SER A 152 -0.36 -22.37 -26.07
CA SER A 152 -0.25 -21.82 -24.73
C SER A 152 0.65 -20.60 -24.68
N VAL A 153 0.34 -19.72 -23.73
CA VAL A 153 1.13 -18.54 -23.39
C VAL A 153 1.28 -18.46 -21.88
N SER A 154 2.44 -18.02 -21.41
CA SER A 154 2.72 -17.90 -19.97
C SER A 154 3.00 -16.44 -19.62
N GLY A 155 2.45 -16.00 -18.49
CA GLY A 155 2.65 -14.65 -17.95
C GLY A 155 2.59 -14.67 -16.44
N ASN A 156 2.76 -13.49 -15.83
CA ASN A 156 2.78 -13.34 -14.38
C ASN A 156 1.39 -12.97 -13.85
N LYS A 157 1.00 -13.62 -12.76
CA LYS A 157 -0.15 -13.27 -11.94
C LYS A 157 0.36 -13.03 -10.53
N GLY A 158 -0.06 -11.95 -9.90
CA GLY A 158 0.44 -11.63 -8.57
C GLY A 158 -0.10 -10.33 -8.03
N PHE A 159 0.36 -9.97 -6.85
CA PHE A 159 0.12 -8.67 -6.26
C PHE A 159 1.42 -8.12 -5.67
N SER A 160 1.48 -6.80 -5.55
CA SER A 160 2.50 -6.13 -4.75
C SER A 160 1.85 -4.96 -4.02
N VAL A 161 2.13 -4.82 -2.75
CA VAL A 161 1.69 -3.68 -1.95
C VAL A 161 2.91 -2.83 -1.64
N ALA A 162 2.91 -1.60 -2.15
CA ALA A 162 3.84 -0.57 -1.75
C ALA A 162 3.20 0.26 -0.64
N LYS A 163 3.83 0.31 0.53
CA LYS A 163 3.34 1.08 1.68
C LYS A 163 3.86 2.50 1.58
N GLY A 164 2.99 3.49 1.80
CA GLY A 164 3.36 4.91 1.81
C GLY A 164 4.27 5.25 2.99
N GLU A 165 4.05 4.59 4.13
CA GLU A 165 4.84 4.72 5.36
C GLU A 165 5.11 3.32 5.94
N SER A 166 6.30 3.12 6.52
CA SER A 166 6.56 1.93 7.32
C SER A 166 6.08 2.19 8.76
N ILE A 167 5.39 1.22 9.34
CA ILE A 167 4.95 1.28 10.73
C ILE A 167 5.81 0.30 11.51
N THR A 168 6.68 0.81 12.39
CA THR A 168 7.55 -0.05 13.20
C THR A 168 6.90 -0.34 14.55
N THR A 169 6.54 -1.60 14.79
CA THR A 169 6.01 -2.08 16.08
C THR A 169 6.80 -3.27 16.63
N THR A 170 6.74 -3.47 17.94
CA THR A 170 7.35 -4.65 18.59
C THR A 170 6.63 -5.95 18.23
N LYS A 171 5.30 -5.89 18.07
CA LYS A 171 4.46 -7.00 17.61
C LYS A 171 3.85 -6.68 16.25
N ALA A 172 4.14 -7.51 15.25
CA ALA A 172 3.64 -7.34 13.89
C ALA A 172 2.11 -7.57 13.83
N GLY A 173 1.42 -6.77 13.03
CA GLY A 173 0.04 -7.01 12.62
C GLY A 173 -0.06 -7.35 11.13
N SER A 174 -1.27 -7.65 10.65
CA SER A 174 -1.56 -7.80 9.23
C SER A 174 -2.87 -7.12 8.84
N ILE A 175 -2.98 -6.71 7.58
CA ILE A 175 -4.19 -6.18 6.94
C ILE A 175 -4.70 -7.24 5.98
N SER A 176 -5.97 -7.63 6.08
CA SER A 176 -6.61 -8.40 5.02
C SER A 176 -7.07 -7.46 3.91
N LEU A 177 -6.48 -7.59 2.73
CA LEU A 177 -6.90 -6.91 1.52
C LEU A 177 -7.81 -7.85 0.73
N SER A 178 -9.07 -7.48 0.60
CA SER A 178 -10.02 -8.16 -0.27
C SER A 178 -10.70 -7.17 -1.21
N GLY A 179 -10.83 -7.55 -2.47
CA GLY A 179 -11.41 -6.68 -3.50
C GLY A 179 -11.59 -7.40 -4.82
N LYS A 180 -12.60 -7.00 -5.58
CA LYS A 180 -12.83 -7.44 -6.97
C LYS A 180 -12.75 -6.22 -7.86
N PHE A 181 -11.81 -6.24 -8.79
CA PHE A 181 -11.53 -5.16 -9.73
C PHE A 181 -11.72 -5.68 -11.15
N PHE A 182 -12.23 -4.84 -12.03
CA PHE A 182 -12.35 -5.18 -13.45
C PHE A 182 -11.12 -4.65 -14.17
N GLY A 183 -10.35 -5.57 -14.78
CA GLY A 183 -9.23 -5.18 -15.65
C GLY A 183 -9.78 -4.58 -16.93
N GLY A 184 -9.02 -3.68 -17.57
CA GLY A 184 -9.45 -2.98 -18.78
C GLY A 184 -9.84 -3.91 -19.96
N SER A 185 -9.44 -5.19 -19.91
CA SER A 185 -9.80 -6.21 -20.90
C SER A 185 -11.11 -6.93 -20.54
N ALA A 186 -11.94 -7.22 -21.56
CA ALA A 186 -13.30 -7.76 -21.41
C ALA A 186 -13.41 -9.15 -20.75
N SER A 187 -12.31 -9.77 -20.33
CA SER A 187 -12.28 -11.10 -19.72
C SER A 187 -11.43 -11.19 -18.45
N THR A 188 -10.85 -10.08 -17.96
CA THR A 188 -10.03 -10.10 -16.73
C THR A 188 -10.82 -9.59 -15.53
N SER A 189 -11.38 -10.50 -14.73
CA SER A 189 -11.69 -10.20 -13.33
C SER A 189 -10.40 -10.31 -12.51
N LEU A 190 -9.99 -9.21 -11.89
CA LEU A 190 -8.90 -9.17 -10.92
C LEU A 190 -9.53 -9.31 -9.53
N SER A 191 -9.03 -10.22 -8.72
CA SER A 191 -9.48 -10.34 -7.32
C SER A 191 -8.27 -10.56 -6.44
N ILE A 192 -8.28 -9.91 -5.27
CA ILE A 192 -7.30 -10.13 -4.20
C ILE A 192 -8.04 -10.61 -2.95
N SER A 193 -7.40 -11.49 -2.20
CA SER A 193 -7.86 -11.97 -0.89
C SER A 193 -6.65 -12.39 -0.08
N GLU A 194 -5.80 -11.42 0.28
CA GLU A 194 -4.47 -11.68 0.82
C GLU A 194 -4.24 -10.88 2.09
N SER A 195 -3.47 -11.43 3.03
CA SER A 195 -3.03 -10.70 4.22
C SER A 195 -1.67 -10.07 3.97
N VAL A 196 -1.57 -8.75 4.13
CA VAL A 196 -0.34 -7.98 4.02
C VAL A 196 0.15 -7.63 5.41
N GLY A 197 1.40 -7.95 5.71
CA GLY A 197 2.01 -7.60 6.98
C GLY A 197 2.09 -6.07 7.17
N LEU A 198 1.98 -5.62 8.42
CA LEU A 198 2.27 -4.24 8.81
C LEU A 198 3.69 -4.11 9.36
N SER A 199 4.60 -4.95 8.86
CA SER A 199 6.02 -4.93 9.24
C SER A 199 6.72 -3.66 8.73
N SER A 200 7.96 -3.45 9.19
CA SER A 200 8.85 -2.38 8.72
C SER A 200 9.23 -2.47 7.24
N GLN A 201 8.86 -3.55 6.53
CA GLN A 201 9.08 -3.65 5.09
C GLN A 201 8.12 -2.72 4.34
N THR A 202 8.66 -1.87 3.46
CA THR A 202 7.90 -0.92 2.63
C THR A 202 7.20 -1.57 1.44
N SER A 203 7.51 -2.83 1.15
CA SER A 203 6.85 -3.58 0.08
C SER A 203 6.67 -5.05 0.42
N GLU A 204 5.52 -5.61 0.04
CA GLU A 204 5.26 -7.06 0.03
C GLU A 204 4.76 -7.45 -1.35
N SER A 205 5.17 -8.62 -1.85
CA SER A 205 4.76 -9.07 -3.18
C SER A 205 4.68 -10.58 -3.27
N SER A 206 3.69 -11.06 -4.03
CA SER A 206 3.59 -12.44 -4.48
C SER A 206 3.44 -12.45 -6.00
N SER A 207 4.11 -13.38 -6.67
CA SER A 207 4.02 -13.54 -8.12
C SER A 207 4.16 -15.00 -8.50
N ASP A 208 3.19 -15.48 -9.26
CA ASP A 208 3.13 -16.81 -9.86
C ASP A 208 3.17 -16.70 -11.38
N THR A 209 3.82 -17.66 -12.03
CA THR A 209 3.71 -17.81 -13.48
C THR A 209 2.47 -18.64 -13.80
N VAL A 210 1.55 -18.09 -14.60
CA VAL A 210 0.33 -18.75 -15.05
C VAL A 210 0.41 -19.01 -16.55
N THR A 211 0.14 -20.26 -16.93
CA THR A 211 0.03 -20.67 -18.33
C THR A 211 -1.44 -20.71 -18.73
N ARG A 212 -1.77 -20.01 -19.82
CA ARG A 212 -3.09 -20.00 -20.44
C ARG A 212 -3.03 -20.82 -21.71
N THR A 213 -3.81 -21.88 -21.75
CA THR A 213 -3.93 -22.76 -22.91
C THR A 213 -5.27 -22.52 -23.58
N SER A 214 -5.26 -22.43 -24.91
CA SER A 214 -6.46 -22.33 -25.74
C SER A 214 -6.38 -23.40 -26.83
N SER A 215 -7.47 -24.14 -27.01
CA SER A 215 -7.56 -25.17 -28.03
C SER A 215 -8.77 -24.94 -28.93
N THR A 216 -8.61 -25.25 -30.21
CA THR A 216 -9.69 -25.21 -31.18
C THR A 216 -9.47 -26.26 -32.26
N THR A 217 -10.57 -26.79 -32.80
CA THR A 217 -10.53 -27.73 -33.92
C THR A 217 -10.80 -26.96 -35.20
N VAL A 218 -9.85 -27.00 -36.14
CA VAL A 218 -9.93 -26.25 -37.39
C VAL A 218 -9.95 -27.20 -38.57
N SER A 219 -10.84 -26.92 -39.50
CA SER A 219 -10.90 -27.59 -40.81
C SER A 219 -9.95 -26.88 -41.76
N ILE A 220 -8.89 -27.58 -42.19
CA ILE A 220 -7.84 -27.07 -43.05
C ILE A 220 -8.07 -27.61 -44.47
N PRO A 221 -8.48 -26.77 -45.44
CA PRO A 221 -8.75 -27.22 -46.79
C PRO A 221 -7.49 -27.80 -47.50
N PRO A 222 -7.67 -28.57 -48.57
CA PRO A 222 -6.57 -29.12 -49.36
C PRO A 222 -5.63 -28.02 -49.87
N LYS A 223 -4.33 -28.30 -49.91
CA LYS A 223 -3.29 -27.40 -50.45
C LYS A 223 -3.31 -25.97 -49.86
N ARG A 224 -3.73 -25.84 -48.60
CA ARG A 224 -3.75 -24.56 -47.87
C ARG A 224 -2.73 -24.53 -46.75
N SER A 225 -2.28 -23.32 -46.45
CA SER A 225 -1.45 -23.01 -45.30
C SER A 225 -2.00 -21.80 -44.57
N GLY A 226 -1.44 -21.56 -43.40
CA GLY A 226 -1.76 -20.41 -42.59
C GLY A 226 -1.03 -20.49 -41.26
N ARG A 227 -1.57 -19.76 -40.29
CA ARG A 227 -1.02 -19.64 -38.95
C ARG A 227 -2.13 -19.69 -37.93
N PHE A 228 -1.91 -20.47 -36.89
CA PHE A 228 -2.64 -20.35 -35.64
C PHE A 228 -1.91 -19.37 -34.74
N GLU A 229 -2.62 -18.42 -34.16
CA GLU A 229 -2.06 -17.47 -33.21
C GLU A 229 -2.89 -17.49 -31.94
N VAL A 230 -2.21 -17.49 -30.81
CA VAL A 230 -2.84 -17.28 -29.50
C VAL A 230 -2.31 -15.99 -28.89
N LEU A 231 -3.23 -15.22 -28.33
CA LEU A 231 -2.93 -13.97 -27.65
C LEU A 231 -3.61 -13.96 -26.29
N ALA A 232 -2.84 -13.66 -25.25
CA ALA A 232 -3.34 -13.22 -23.95
C ALA A 232 -2.72 -11.87 -23.59
N TYR A 233 -3.37 -11.14 -22.69
CA TYR A 233 -2.90 -9.86 -22.18
C TYR A 233 -2.50 -10.03 -20.72
N GLU A 234 -1.28 -9.61 -20.38
CA GLU A 234 -0.83 -9.46 -19.00
C GLU A 234 -1.06 -8.01 -18.57
N THR A 235 -1.91 -7.82 -17.56
CA THR A 235 -2.46 -6.52 -17.17
C THR A 235 -2.06 -6.20 -15.75
N THR A 236 -1.49 -5.02 -15.52
CA THR A 236 -1.19 -4.53 -14.18
C THR A 236 -2.04 -3.30 -13.89
N ILE A 237 -2.73 -3.34 -12.75
CA ILE A 237 -3.50 -2.20 -12.22
C ILE A 237 -2.85 -1.72 -10.93
N GLU A 238 -2.77 -0.41 -10.76
CA GLU A 238 -2.32 0.23 -9.52
C GLU A 238 -3.52 0.93 -8.88
N ILE A 239 -3.84 0.55 -7.64
CA ILE A 239 -4.98 1.05 -6.88
C ILE A 239 -4.43 1.66 -5.60
N PRO A 240 -4.44 3.00 -5.46
CA PRO A 240 -4.15 3.64 -4.18
C PRO A 240 -5.17 3.20 -3.13
N PHE A 241 -4.71 3.03 -1.89
CA PHE A 241 -5.60 2.76 -0.78
C PHE A 241 -5.21 3.62 0.43
N SER A 242 -6.19 3.88 1.28
CA SER A 242 -6.03 4.49 2.59
C SER A 242 -6.72 3.64 3.64
N ALA A 243 -6.16 3.60 4.83
CA ALA A 243 -6.70 2.94 6.01
C ALA A 243 -6.32 3.73 7.25
N THR A 244 -6.89 3.34 8.37
CA THR A 244 -6.52 3.82 9.70
C THR A 244 -6.03 2.65 10.54
N VAL A 245 -4.93 2.82 11.24
CA VAL A 245 -4.32 1.79 12.09
C VAL A 245 -4.40 2.27 13.53
N VAL A 246 -5.08 1.51 14.38
CA VAL A 246 -5.13 1.76 15.83
C VAL A 246 -3.99 0.98 16.47
N VAL A 247 -3.09 1.71 17.10
CA VAL A 247 -1.97 1.16 17.84
C VAL A 247 -2.25 1.14 19.34
N ASP A 248 -1.54 0.29 20.06
CA ASP A 248 -1.55 0.27 21.52
C ASP A 248 -0.19 -0.19 22.02
N GLY A 249 0.04 -0.03 23.32
CA GLY A 249 1.29 -0.45 23.91
C GLY A 249 1.21 -0.70 25.39
N GLU A 250 2.06 -1.61 25.85
CA GLU A 250 2.28 -1.88 27.27
C GLU A 250 3.10 -0.75 27.86
N LEU A 251 2.62 -0.15 28.95
CA LEU A 251 3.32 0.90 29.67
C LEU A 251 4.42 0.32 30.56
N ALA A 252 5.42 1.14 30.87
CA ALA A 252 6.41 0.81 31.89
C ALA A 252 5.72 0.56 33.24
N PRO A 253 6.24 -0.37 34.07
CA PRO A 253 5.71 -0.63 35.40
C PRO A 253 5.60 0.66 36.21
N ASN A 254 4.43 0.88 36.81
CA ASN A 254 4.10 2.05 37.61
C ASN A 254 3.21 1.65 38.79
N ASP A 255 3.18 2.49 39.81
CA ASP A 255 2.41 2.26 41.04
C ASP A 255 0.94 2.66 40.87
N SER A 256 0.58 3.29 39.75
CA SER A 256 -0.81 3.66 39.42
C SER A 256 -1.65 2.47 38.92
N GLY A 257 -1.03 1.30 38.68
CA GLY A 257 -1.72 0.09 38.21
C GLY A 257 -2.20 0.16 36.76
N ILE A 258 -1.74 1.14 35.99
CA ILE A 258 -2.12 1.34 34.59
C ILE A 258 -1.10 0.62 33.71
N THR A 259 -1.52 -0.38 32.95
CA THR A 259 -0.63 -1.27 32.20
C THR A 259 -0.64 -1.02 30.71
N MET A 260 -1.67 -0.36 30.17
CA MET A 260 -1.86 -0.20 28.73
C MET A 260 -2.13 1.26 28.34
N ALA A 261 -1.65 1.65 27.17
CA ALA A 261 -1.80 3.02 26.68
C ALA A 261 -3.27 3.40 26.43
N ASN A 262 -4.11 2.43 26.03
CA ASN A 262 -5.56 2.60 25.88
C ASN A 262 -6.33 2.97 27.17
N GLN A 263 -5.72 2.82 28.35
CA GLN A 263 -6.32 3.24 29.62
C GLN A 263 -6.16 4.75 29.85
N LEU A 264 -5.24 5.41 29.14
CA LEU A 264 -4.96 6.84 29.22
C LEU A 264 -5.35 7.62 27.96
N MET A 265 -5.49 6.93 26.83
CA MET A 265 -5.77 7.51 25.53
C MET A 265 -6.98 6.87 24.88
N ASN A 266 -7.82 7.69 24.24
CA ASN A 266 -8.92 7.17 23.43
C ASN A 266 -8.41 6.56 22.10
N GLU A 267 -9.30 5.94 21.32
CA GLU A 267 -8.94 5.31 20.04
C GLU A 267 -8.39 6.34 19.02
N ASN A 268 -9.00 7.52 18.92
CA ASN A 268 -8.59 8.57 17.97
C ASN A 268 -7.17 9.06 18.23
N GLU A 269 -6.77 9.19 19.50
CA GLU A 269 -5.41 9.59 19.89
C GLU A 269 -4.36 8.53 19.58
N ARG A 270 -4.78 7.27 19.43
CA ARG A 270 -3.95 6.12 19.09
C ARG A 270 -4.11 5.68 17.64
N THR A 271 -4.78 6.47 16.81
CA THR A 271 -5.01 6.15 15.41
C THR A 271 -4.00 6.84 14.52
N LEU A 272 -3.35 6.06 13.66
CA LEU A 272 -2.42 6.51 12.63
C LEU A 272 -3.08 6.38 11.25
N PRO A 273 -2.91 7.36 10.35
CA PRO A 273 -3.24 7.14 8.95
C PRO A 273 -2.28 6.10 8.36
N PHE A 274 -2.77 5.29 7.44
CA PHE A 274 -1.94 4.36 6.68
C PHE A 274 -2.39 4.40 5.23
N SER A 275 -1.44 4.48 4.30
CA SER A 275 -1.77 4.53 2.87
C SER A 275 -0.75 3.75 2.08
N GLY A 276 -1.10 3.43 0.84
CA GLY A 276 -0.21 2.72 -0.05
C GLY A 276 -0.79 2.56 -1.44
N ILE A 277 -0.08 1.79 -2.27
CA ILE A 277 -0.48 1.44 -3.63
C ILE A 277 -0.51 -0.08 -3.71
N LEU A 278 -1.70 -0.62 -4.00
CA LEU A 278 -1.88 -2.01 -4.33
C LEU A 278 -1.71 -2.20 -5.84
N ARG A 279 -0.71 -2.97 -6.24
CA ARG A 279 -0.47 -3.40 -7.61
C ARG A 279 -0.99 -4.81 -7.78
N ILE A 280 -1.86 -5.05 -8.77
CA ILE A 280 -2.35 -6.39 -9.09
C ILE A 280 -2.02 -6.67 -10.54
N THR A 281 -1.37 -7.80 -10.78
CA THR A 281 -1.05 -8.30 -12.12
C THR A 281 -1.83 -9.57 -12.39
N ASN A 282 -2.42 -9.70 -13.58
CA ASN A 282 -3.13 -10.91 -13.99
C ASN A 282 -3.01 -11.12 -15.50
N VAL A 283 -3.26 -12.35 -15.94
CA VAL A 283 -3.24 -12.75 -17.35
C VAL A 283 -4.65 -13.09 -17.81
N SER A 284 -5.09 -12.47 -18.91
CA SER A 284 -6.39 -12.73 -19.54
C SER A 284 -6.54 -14.17 -20.01
N ASN A 285 -7.77 -14.54 -20.36
CA ASN A 285 -7.96 -15.78 -21.12
C ASN A 285 -7.22 -15.69 -22.46
N ALA A 286 -6.69 -16.83 -22.90
CA ALA A 286 -6.02 -16.97 -24.18
C ALA A 286 -7.06 -17.14 -25.28
N ASN A 287 -7.04 -16.25 -26.26
CA ASN A 287 -7.87 -16.35 -27.45
C ASN A 287 -7.02 -16.89 -28.60
N ILE A 288 -7.55 -17.86 -29.33
CA ILE A 288 -6.92 -18.43 -30.52
C ILE A 288 -7.61 -17.88 -31.78
N ARG A 289 -6.82 -17.57 -32.80
CA ARG A 289 -7.32 -17.26 -34.15
C ARG A 289 -6.55 -18.01 -35.22
N THR A 290 -7.17 -18.13 -36.38
CA THR A 290 -6.59 -18.75 -37.56
C THR A 290 -6.46 -17.71 -38.66
N ILE A 291 -5.24 -17.52 -39.17
CA ILE A 291 -4.95 -16.63 -40.29
C ILE A 291 -4.59 -17.50 -41.49
N PRO A 292 -5.44 -17.59 -42.52
CA PRO A 292 -5.08 -18.30 -43.75
C PRO A 292 -3.97 -17.54 -44.49
N ALA A 293 -3.04 -18.26 -45.11
CA ALA A 293 -2.02 -17.65 -45.97
C ALA A 293 -2.68 -17.04 -47.22
N PRO A 294 -2.21 -15.87 -47.69
CA PRO A 294 -2.81 -15.17 -48.83
C PRO A 294 -2.63 -15.90 -50.15
N LYS A 295 -1.66 -16.83 -50.26
CA LYS A 295 -1.39 -17.61 -51.47
C LYS A 295 -1.47 -19.11 -51.18
N PRO A 296 -1.94 -19.94 -52.14
CA PRO A 296 -1.86 -21.39 -52.05
C PRO A 296 -0.41 -21.84 -51.86
N ASN A 297 -0.19 -22.89 -51.07
CA ASN A 297 1.16 -23.33 -50.78
C ASN A 297 1.79 -24.07 -51.96
N GLN A 298 3.08 -23.87 -52.15
CA GLN A 298 3.89 -24.72 -53.03
C GLN A 298 4.29 -25.98 -52.24
N CYS A 299 3.41 -26.97 -52.23
CA CYS A 299 3.72 -28.28 -51.70
C CYS A 299 4.62 -29.05 -52.67
N LYS A 300 5.62 -29.75 -52.16
CA LYS A 300 6.35 -30.74 -52.97
C LYS A 300 5.50 -32.00 -53.08
N ASP A 301 5.52 -32.69 -54.21
CA ASP A 301 4.71 -33.91 -54.43
C ASP A 301 4.97 -35.02 -53.40
N SER A 302 6.12 -34.97 -52.73
CA SER A 302 6.52 -35.90 -51.66
C SER A 302 5.93 -35.58 -50.28
N GLU A 303 5.38 -34.38 -50.05
CA GLU A 303 4.80 -33.97 -48.76
C GLU A 303 3.28 -34.18 -48.81
N LYS A 304 2.78 -35.24 -48.16
CA LYS A 304 1.33 -35.57 -48.13
C LYS A 304 0.69 -35.46 -46.75
N ALA A 305 1.31 -34.72 -45.82
CA ALA A 305 0.85 -34.64 -44.43
C ALA A 305 0.64 -33.20 -43.96
N LEU A 306 -0.14 -33.03 -42.88
CA LEU A 306 -0.21 -31.78 -42.15
C LEU A 306 1.13 -31.55 -41.43
N THR A 307 1.80 -30.46 -41.77
CA THR A 307 2.99 -30.01 -41.03
C THR A 307 2.60 -28.86 -40.12
N LEU A 308 3.00 -28.96 -38.85
CA LEU A 308 2.88 -27.89 -37.86
C LEU A 308 4.27 -27.40 -37.49
N MET A 309 4.53 -26.11 -37.67
CA MET A 309 5.79 -25.47 -37.33
C MET A 309 5.56 -24.50 -36.18
N SER A 310 5.84 -24.95 -34.96
CA SER A 310 5.71 -24.11 -33.76
C SER A 310 6.79 -23.03 -33.77
N GLN A 311 6.38 -21.78 -33.57
CA GLN A 311 7.31 -20.68 -33.31
C GLN A 311 7.51 -20.51 -31.80
N PRO A 312 8.69 -20.05 -31.35
CA PRO A 312 8.90 -19.79 -29.93
C PRO A 312 7.94 -18.72 -29.42
N PHE A 313 7.60 -18.83 -28.14
CA PHE A 313 6.83 -17.82 -27.41
C PHE A 313 7.54 -16.46 -27.45
N VAL A 314 6.79 -15.38 -27.70
CA VAL A 314 7.31 -14.02 -27.69
C VAL A 314 6.43 -13.11 -26.83
N SER A 315 7.06 -12.41 -25.89
CA SER A 315 6.41 -11.32 -25.15
C SER A 315 6.60 -10.02 -25.92
N ILE A 316 5.50 -9.38 -26.31
CA ILE A 316 5.50 -8.18 -27.15
C ILE A 316 4.87 -7.02 -26.33
N PRO A 317 5.48 -5.82 -26.31
CA PRO A 317 4.84 -4.66 -25.69
C PRO A 317 3.46 -4.38 -26.33
N ALA A 318 2.41 -4.06 -25.56
CA ALA A 318 1.07 -3.81 -26.13
C ALA A 318 1.05 -2.74 -27.22
N LYS A 319 1.97 -1.75 -27.16
CA LYS A 319 2.08 -0.71 -28.19
C LYS A 319 2.51 -1.26 -29.54
N SER A 320 3.27 -2.36 -29.56
CA SER A 320 3.80 -3.00 -30.76
C SER A 320 2.85 -4.04 -31.37
N ILE A 321 1.75 -4.39 -30.70
CA ILE A 321 0.73 -5.29 -31.27
C ILE A 321 0.05 -4.57 -32.46
N PRO A 322 0.04 -5.16 -33.67
CA PRO A 322 -0.61 -4.58 -34.85
C PRO A 322 -2.07 -4.20 -34.61
N LYS A 323 -2.55 -3.12 -35.24
CA LYS A 323 -3.92 -2.60 -35.03
C LYS A 323 -4.97 -3.62 -35.47
N GLU A 324 -4.68 -4.39 -36.52
CA GLU A 324 -5.51 -5.46 -37.06
C GLU A 324 -5.68 -6.56 -36.01
N THR A 325 -4.57 -7.01 -35.41
CA THR A 325 -4.55 -7.96 -34.30
C THR A 325 -5.38 -7.46 -33.11
N LYS A 326 -5.29 -6.16 -32.78
CA LYS A 326 -6.09 -5.59 -31.68
C LYS A 326 -7.60 -5.60 -31.94
N LYS A 327 -8.05 -5.38 -33.18
CA LYS A 327 -9.49 -5.36 -33.53
C LYS A 327 -10.14 -6.73 -33.46
N GLU A 328 -9.39 -7.77 -33.83
CA GLU A 328 -9.90 -9.14 -33.86
C GLU A 328 -9.86 -9.82 -32.48
N PHE A 329 -8.85 -9.51 -31.65
CA PHE A 329 -8.72 -10.11 -30.32
C PHE A 329 -9.44 -9.35 -29.19
N LEU A 330 -9.80 -8.09 -29.41
CA LEU A 330 -10.54 -7.28 -28.44
C LEU A 330 -11.86 -6.87 -29.10
N PRO A 331 -13.04 -7.25 -28.59
CA PRO A 331 -14.28 -6.57 -28.96
C PRO A 331 -14.19 -5.11 -28.49
N GLN A 332 -13.63 -4.25 -29.35
CA GLN A 332 -12.96 -2.99 -28.99
C GLN A 332 -13.87 -1.85 -28.52
N LYS A 333 -15.20 -1.96 -28.55
CA LYS A 333 -16.06 -0.78 -28.42
C LYS A 333 -16.65 -0.48 -27.04
N THR A 334 -16.72 -1.43 -26.11
CA THR A 334 -17.54 -1.23 -24.90
C THR A 334 -16.79 -0.96 -23.60
N LEU A 335 -15.49 -1.25 -23.48
CA LEU A 335 -14.84 -1.30 -22.16
C LEU A 335 -13.65 -0.34 -21.98
N PHE A 336 -12.69 -0.29 -22.90
CA PHE A 336 -11.59 0.67 -22.78
C PHE A 336 -12.03 2.13 -22.90
N SER A 337 -13.14 2.42 -23.60
CA SER A 337 -13.75 3.75 -23.61
C SER A 337 -14.32 4.11 -22.24
N LYS A 338 -14.98 3.18 -21.54
CA LYS A 338 -15.50 3.41 -20.19
C LYS A 338 -14.38 3.73 -19.19
N PHE A 339 -13.25 3.02 -19.25
CA PHE A 339 -12.11 3.31 -18.37
C PHE A 339 -11.35 4.59 -18.76
N LYS A 340 -11.28 4.93 -20.05
CA LYS A 340 -10.70 6.23 -20.47
C LYS A 340 -11.53 7.41 -19.99
N THR A 341 -12.85 7.30 -19.93
CA THR A 341 -13.68 8.43 -19.47
C THR A 341 -13.59 8.64 -17.96
N THR A 342 -13.40 7.58 -17.15
CA THR A 342 -13.21 7.75 -15.70
C THR A 342 -11.79 8.21 -15.35
N ALA A 343 -10.76 7.79 -16.11
CA ALA A 343 -9.36 8.14 -15.85
C ALA A 343 -8.83 9.38 -16.60
N MET A 344 -9.57 9.95 -17.57
CA MET A 344 -9.20 11.17 -18.31
C MET A 344 -10.07 12.40 -18.02
N HIS A 345 -10.76 12.44 -16.88
CA HIS A 345 -10.84 13.73 -16.20
C HIS A 345 -9.53 13.91 -15.44
N SER A 346 -8.51 14.40 -16.17
CA SER A 346 -7.35 15.04 -15.57
C SER A 346 -7.89 16.02 -14.52
N PHE A 347 -7.78 15.63 -13.25
CA PHE A 347 -7.95 16.54 -12.14
C PHE A 347 -6.84 17.58 -12.28
N SER A 348 -7.15 18.66 -13.00
CA SER A 348 -6.58 19.95 -12.67
C SER A 348 -7.09 20.25 -11.26
N VAL A 349 -6.34 19.84 -10.25
CA VAL A 349 -6.38 20.47 -8.92
C VAL A 349 -5.78 21.86 -9.12
N GLY A 350 -6.52 22.70 -9.84
CA GLY A 350 -6.41 24.13 -9.63
C GLY A 350 -6.92 24.31 -8.22
N SER A 351 -6.02 24.52 -7.26
CA SER A 351 -6.40 25.20 -6.03
C SER A 351 -7.21 26.41 -6.46
N LEU A 352 -8.53 26.36 -6.26
CA LEU A 352 -9.38 27.52 -6.41
C LEU A 352 -9.06 28.42 -5.22
N ALA A 353 -7.88 29.04 -5.23
CA ALA A 353 -7.51 30.07 -4.28
C ALA A 353 -8.59 31.16 -4.39
N GLY A 354 -9.46 31.24 -3.38
CA GLY A 354 -10.57 32.18 -3.32
C GLY A 354 -11.97 31.60 -3.47
N THR A 355 -12.20 30.28 -3.34
CA THR A 355 -13.57 29.80 -3.12
C THR A 355 -14.11 30.36 -1.81
N PRO A 356 -15.36 30.89 -1.80
CA PRO A 356 -15.95 31.43 -0.59
C PRO A 356 -16.08 30.31 0.46
N GLN A 357 -15.59 30.55 1.67
CA GLN A 357 -15.92 29.70 2.81
C GLN A 357 -17.41 29.89 3.14
N ILE A 358 -18.16 28.80 3.13
CA ILE A 358 -19.61 28.81 3.42
C ILE A 358 -19.81 28.25 4.83
N GLY A 359 -20.35 29.07 5.72
CA GLY A 359 -20.64 28.71 7.12
C GLY A 359 -20.64 29.91 8.06
N ALA A 360 -21.14 29.73 9.28
CA ALA A 360 -21.08 30.74 10.34
C ALA A 360 -19.64 30.91 10.86
N GLU A 361 -19.32 32.06 11.48
CA GLU A 361 -17.96 32.32 12.03
C GLU A 361 -17.56 31.28 13.06
N ASP A 362 -18.48 30.94 13.97
CA ASP A 362 -18.42 29.77 14.84
C ASP A 362 -19.37 28.68 14.30
N GLY A 363 -18.88 27.45 14.21
CA GLY A 363 -19.59 26.32 13.60
C GLY A 363 -18.82 25.64 12.48
N ILE A 364 -19.53 24.87 11.65
CA ILE A 364 -18.93 24.11 10.54
C ILE A 364 -18.87 25.00 9.30
N LYS A 365 -17.65 25.20 8.78
CA LYS A 365 -17.38 25.79 7.47
C LYS A 365 -16.98 24.70 6.50
N TYR A 366 -17.22 24.91 5.21
CA TYR A 366 -16.62 24.07 4.19
C TYR A 366 -16.00 24.86 3.04
N GLU A 367 -14.99 24.25 2.44
CA GLU A 367 -14.31 24.69 1.23
C GLU A 367 -14.49 23.60 0.17
N ILE A 368 -14.92 23.99 -1.04
CA ILE A 368 -15.00 23.07 -2.17
C ILE A 368 -13.59 22.91 -2.75
N ILE A 369 -13.03 21.71 -2.61
CA ILE A 369 -11.69 21.37 -3.10
C ILE A 369 -11.73 21.06 -4.60
N SER A 370 -12.76 20.35 -5.04
CA SER A 370 -12.94 19.98 -6.45
C SER A 370 -14.41 19.73 -6.78
N VAL A 371 -14.75 19.92 -8.05
CA VAL A 371 -16.06 19.60 -8.63
C VAL A 371 -15.82 18.83 -9.92
N ALA A 372 -16.50 17.70 -10.10
CA ALA A 372 -16.45 16.90 -11.32
C ALA A 372 -17.84 16.33 -11.64
N ASP A 373 -18.13 16.14 -12.93
CA ASP A 373 -19.31 15.39 -13.35
C ASP A 373 -18.91 13.93 -13.60
N VAL A 374 -19.62 12.99 -12.97
CA VAL A 374 -19.39 11.54 -13.11
C VAL A 374 -20.67 10.85 -13.59
N ALA A 375 -20.51 9.75 -14.34
CA ALA A 375 -21.63 8.96 -14.82
C ALA A 375 -21.78 7.68 -13.98
N ASN A 376 -22.84 7.60 -13.16
CA ASN A 376 -23.12 6.45 -12.28
C ASN A 376 -24.48 5.82 -12.62
N PRO A 377 -24.65 4.49 -12.51
CA PRO A 377 -25.96 3.85 -12.65
C PRO A 377 -26.93 4.36 -11.57
N THR A 378 -28.14 4.74 -11.96
CA THR A 378 -29.15 5.25 -11.02
C THR A 378 -30.57 4.86 -11.43
N PRO A 379 -31.44 4.45 -10.49
CA PRO A 379 -32.83 4.12 -10.81
C PRO A 379 -33.61 5.35 -11.25
N SER A 380 -33.13 6.56 -10.93
CA SER A 380 -33.74 7.83 -11.35
C SER A 380 -33.78 7.99 -12.88
N CYS A 381 -32.94 7.26 -13.62
CA CYS A 381 -32.91 7.26 -15.08
C CYS A 381 -33.61 6.05 -15.71
N GLY A 382 -34.36 5.30 -14.91
CA GLY A 382 -35.03 4.08 -15.33
C GLY A 382 -34.06 2.93 -15.58
N PHE A 383 -34.56 1.90 -16.24
CA PHE A 383 -33.84 0.68 -16.56
C PHE A 383 -33.89 0.45 -18.07
N ASN A 384 -32.87 -0.22 -18.63
CA ASN A 384 -32.90 -0.67 -20.01
C ASN A 384 -33.77 -1.93 -20.19
N ASP A 385 -33.87 -2.41 -21.42
CA ASP A 385 -34.61 -3.62 -21.82
C ASP A 385 -34.12 -4.91 -21.14
N LEU A 386 -32.91 -4.89 -20.58
CA LEU A 386 -32.33 -5.98 -19.80
C LEU A 386 -32.57 -5.84 -18.27
N GLY A 387 -33.30 -4.81 -17.83
CA GLY A 387 -33.56 -4.56 -16.42
C GLY A 387 -32.37 -3.99 -15.64
N LEU A 388 -31.35 -3.46 -16.32
CA LEU A 388 -30.20 -2.79 -15.70
C LEU A 388 -30.44 -1.29 -15.61
N MET A 389 -30.01 -0.66 -14.51
CA MET A 389 -30.15 0.80 -14.32
C MET A 389 -29.42 1.59 -15.41
N ASN A 390 -30.08 2.61 -15.94
CA ASN A 390 -29.46 3.55 -16.87
C ASN A 390 -28.47 4.49 -16.15
N LEU A 391 -27.55 5.08 -16.90
CA LEU A 391 -26.56 6.01 -16.35
C LEU A 391 -27.17 7.40 -16.10
N GLY A 392 -26.87 7.97 -14.93
CA GLY A 392 -27.11 9.36 -14.59
C GLY A 392 -25.80 10.13 -14.47
N ILE A 393 -25.82 11.41 -14.81
CA ILE A 393 -24.75 12.37 -14.53
C ILE A 393 -24.95 12.90 -13.11
N PHE A 394 -23.90 12.81 -12.29
CA PHE A 394 -23.83 13.37 -10.95
C PHE A 394 -22.71 14.40 -10.88
N SER A 395 -22.99 15.57 -10.30
CA SER A 395 -21.96 16.51 -9.85
C SER A 395 -21.41 16.00 -8.53
N VAL A 396 -20.14 15.61 -8.52
CA VAL A 396 -19.41 15.20 -7.31
C VAL A 396 -18.55 16.37 -6.86
N GLU A 397 -18.86 16.89 -5.69
CA GLU A 397 -18.06 17.90 -5.02
C GLU A 397 -17.25 17.26 -3.90
N THR A 398 -15.92 17.40 -3.93
CA THR A 398 -15.10 17.07 -2.76
C THR A 398 -14.98 18.32 -1.90
N ARG A 399 -15.45 18.23 -0.66
CA ARG A 399 -15.49 19.36 0.27
C ARG A 399 -14.62 19.08 1.48
N ARG A 400 -13.82 20.06 1.90
CA ARG A 400 -13.13 20.05 3.20
C ARG A 400 -14.00 20.79 4.19
N TYR A 401 -14.40 20.12 5.26
CA TYR A 401 -15.10 20.71 6.37
C TYR A 401 -14.12 21.07 7.48
N THR A 402 -14.37 22.18 8.16
CA THR A 402 -13.61 22.65 9.33
C THR A 402 -14.60 23.18 10.36
N GLN A 403 -14.59 22.60 11.55
CA GLN A 403 -15.43 23.05 12.66
C GLN A 403 -14.65 24.00 13.55
N TYR A 404 -15.24 25.16 13.82
CA TYR A 404 -14.74 26.18 14.73
C TYR A 404 -15.59 26.23 16.01
N SER A 405 -14.96 26.46 17.14
CA SER A 405 -15.59 26.83 18.42
C SER A 405 -14.75 27.92 19.06
N ASP A 406 -15.36 29.08 19.33
CA ASP A 406 -14.71 30.26 19.88
C ASP A 406 -13.47 30.67 19.06
N GLY A 407 -13.60 30.64 17.73
CA GLY A 407 -12.52 30.96 16.79
C GLY A 407 -11.41 29.91 16.65
N ASN A 408 -11.44 28.80 17.40
CA ASN A 408 -10.45 27.73 17.31
C ASN A 408 -10.95 26.54 16.48
N ILE A 409 -10.07 25.94 15.67
CA ILE A 409 -10.39 24.71 14.92
C ILE A 409 -10.48 23.52 15.88
N VAL A 410 -11.64 22.89 15.95
CA VAL A 410 -11.90 21.72 16.79
C VAL A 410 -11.80 20.43 15.98
N SER A 411 -12.22 20.44 14.71
CA SER A 411 -12.15 19.28 13.83
C SER A 411 -12.04 19.67 12.35
N SER A 412 -11.50 18.78 11.52
CA SER A 412 -11.53 18.91 10.06
C SER A 412 -11.62 17.54 9.40
N TRP A 413 -12.45 17.42 8.37
CA TRP A 413 -12.65 16.19 7.60
C TRP A 413 -12.94 16.53 6.13
N ILE A 414 -12.87 15.53 5.26
CA ILE A 414 -13.20 15.67 3.84
C ILE A 414 -14.41 14.78 3.56
N ASP A 415 -15.38 15.31 2.81
CA ASP A 415 -16.56 14.55 2.37
C ASP A 415 -16.78 14.71 0.86
N LYS A 416 -17.51 13.76 0.27
CA LYS A 416 -17.91 13.79 -1.13
C LYS A 416 -19.42 13.95 -1.22
N ILE A 417 -19.87 15.03 -1.85
CA ILE A 417 -21.28 15.32 -2.07
C ILE A 417 -21.62 15.01 -3.52
N GLU A 418 -22.49 14.03 -3.73
CA GLU A 418 -22.98 13.67 -5.06
C GLU A 418 -24.37 14.28 -5.29
N THR A 419 -24.51 15.10 -6.32
CA THR A 419 -25.77 15.73 -6.71
C THR A 419 -26.17 15.27 -8.10
N PHE A 420 -27.29 14.59 -8.22
CA PHE A 420 -27.82 14.19 -9.53
C PHE A 420 -28.12 15.44 -10.39
N LYS A 421 -27.60 15.47 -11.62
CA LYS A 421 -27.82 16.56 -12.58
C LYS A 421 -28.83 16.18 -13.65
N SER A 422 -28.60 15.07 -14.34
CA SER A 422 -29.43 14.65 -15.48
C SER A 422 -29.23 13.18 -15.79
N CYS A 423 -30.12 12.61 -16.60
CA CYS A 423 -29.85 11.30 -17.20
C CYS A 423 -28.88 11.41 -18.37
N TRP A 424 -28.04 10.39 -18.56
CA TRP A 424 -27.21 10.29 -19.74
C TRP A 424 -28.12 10.07 -20.96
N PRO A 425 -27.96 10.82 -22.06
CA PRO A 425 -28.80 10.65 -23.24
C PRO A 425 -28.60 9.23 -23.80
N LEU A 426 -29.70 8.46 -23.86
CA LEU A 426 -29.73 7.10 -24.40
C LEU A 426 -29.42 7.06 -25.90
#